data_AF-A0AA43CQX6-F1
#
_entry.id   AF-A0AA43CQX6-F1
#
_cell.length_a   1.000
_cell.length_b   1.000
_cell.length_c   1.000
_cell.angle_alpha   90.00
_cell.angle_beta   90.00
_cell.angle_gamma   90.00
#
_symmetry.space_group_name_H-M   'P 1'
#
loop_
_entity.id
_entity.type
_entity.pdbx_description
1 polymer ?
#
loop_
_entity_poly.entity_id
_entity_poly.type
_entity_poly.pdbx_seq_one_letter_code
_entity_poly.pdbx_strand_id
1 'polypeptide(L)'
;GVIAASGLRTLIEGKVDFGEKRNLLIASVILVIGIGGAVLKIGDLMEISSMALAAIIGIVLHAALPGKETAGDTAAILGEE
;
A
#
# COMPACT_ATOMS: atom_id res chain seq x y z
N GLY A 1 18.13 -0.12 5.01
CA GLY A 1 18.46 -1.37 4.31
C GLY A 1 17.58 -2.51 4.77
N VAL A 2 17.86 -3.07 5.96
CA VAL A 2 17.20 -4.28 6.48
C VAL A 2 15.67 -4.16 6.55
N ILE A 3 15.13 -3.04 7.05
CA ILE A 3 13.66 -2.84 7.16
C ILE A 3 12.97 -2.82 5.79
N ALA A 4 13.58 -2.17 4.79
CA ALA A 4 13.05 -2.14 3.43
C ALA A 4 13.13 -3.53 2.76
N ALA A 5 14.22 -4.26 3.01
CA ALA A 5 14.38 -5.63 2.52
C ALA A 5 13.36 -6.60 3.15
N SER A 6 13.08 -6.48 4.46
CA SER A 6 12.03 -7.26 5.12
C SER A 6 10.64 -6.90 4.60
N GLY A 7 10.37 -5.61 4.34
CA GLY A 7 9.11 -5.18 3.73
C GLY A 7 8.91 -5.76 2.33
N LEU A 8 9.92 -5.70 1.46
CA LEU A 8 9.87 -6.32 0.13
C LEU A 8 9.66 -7.84 0.22
N ARG A 9 10.34 -8.49 1.18
CA ARG A 9 10.16 -9.92 1.44
C ARG A 9 8.73 -10.25 1.82
N THR A 10 8.08 -9.45 2.67
CA THR A 10 6.66 -9.62 3.00
C THR A 10 5.76 -9.54 1.76
N LEU A 11 6.05 -8.67 0.79
CA LEU A 11 5.29 -8.59 -0.46
C LEU A 11 5.48 -9.85 -1.33
N ILE A 12 6.69 -10.40 -1.36
CA ILE A 12 7.02 -11.64 -2.10
C ILE A 12 6.34 -12.85 -1.44
N GLU A 13 6.45 -12.98 -0.11
CA GLU A 13 5.83 -14.07 0.67
C GLU A 13 4.31 -13.99 0.62
N GLY A 14 3.75 -12.78 0.61
CA GLY A 14 2.33 -12.50 0.38
C GLY A 14 1.88 -12.68 -1.06
N LYS A 15 2.77 -13.09 -1.98
CA LYS A 15 2.49 -13.32 -3.40
C LYS A 15 1.74 -12.16 -4.09
N VAL A 16 2.14 -10.92 -3.78
CA VAL A 16 1.54 -9.74 -4.40
C VAL A 16 1.82 -9.75 -5.90
N ASP A 17 0.77 -9.78 -6.72
CA ASP A 17 0.88 -9.72 -8.18
C ASP A 17 1.06 -8.25 -8.63
N PHE A 18 2.26 -7.93 -9.13
CA PHE A 18 2.59 -6.64 -9.72
C PHE A 18 2.27 -6.54 -11.22
N GLY A 19 1.82 -7.63 -11.85
CA GLY A 19 1.21 -7.61 -13.18
C GLY A 19 -0.15 -6.92 -13.16
N GLU A 20 -0.84 -6.96 -12.02
CA GLU A 20 -2.04 -6.17 -11.80
C GLU A 20 -1.71 -4.68 -11.68
N LYS A 21 -2.27 -3.89 -12.60
CA LYS A 21 -2.09 -2.43 -12.65
C LYS A 21 -2.44 -1.76 -11.32
N ARG A 22 -3.43 -2.27 -10.58
CA ARG A 22 -3.87 -1.74 -9.29
C ARG A 22 -2.78 -1.87 -8.22
N ASN A 23 -2.23 -3.06 -8.05
CA ASN A 23 -1.21 -3.33 -7.02
C ASN A 23 0.09 -2.60 -7.35
N LEU A 24 0.49 -2.59 -8.63
CA LEU A 24 1.65 -1.84 -9.11
C LEU A 24 1.51 -0.34 -8.88
N LEU A 25 0.33 0.23 -9.16
CA LEU A 25 0.05 1.64 -8.92
C LEU A 25 0.11 1.99 -7.43
N ILE A 26 -0.54 1.20 -6.57
CA ILE A 26 -0.54 1.43 -5.12
C ILE A 26 0.89 1.40 -4.56
N ALA A 27 1.66 0.35 -4.90
CA ALA A 27 3.02 0.18 -4.39
C ALA A 27 3.97 1.26 -4.91
N SER A 28 3.89 1.64 -6.18
CA SER A 28 4.74 2.69 -6.76
C SER A 28 4.46 4.06 -6.14
N VAL A 29 3.20 4.40 -5.86
CA VAL A 29 2.84 5.66 -5.19
C VAL A 29 3.37 5.70 -3.77
N ILE A 30 3.18 4.63 -2.98
CA ILE A 30 3.72 4.53 -1.60
C ILE A 30 5.24 4.68 -1.62
N LEU A 31 5.92 4.05 -2.58
CA LEU A 31 7.38 4.07 -2.69
C LEU A 31 7.90 5.48 -3.04
N VAL A 32 7.27 6.15 -4.00
CA VAL A 32 7.64 7.52 -4.41
C VAL A 32 7.46 8.50 -3.26
N ILE A 33 6.37 8.42 -2.51
CA ILE A 33 6.10 9.32 -1.39
C ILE A 33 7.01 9.02 -0.19
N GLY A 34 7.16 7.74 0.15
CA GLY A 34 7.93 7.28 1.30
C GLY A 34 9.43 7.57 1.16
N ILE A 35 10.01 7.34 -0.03
CA ILE A 35 11.42 7.62 -0.31
C ILE A 35 11.64 9.08 -0.69
N GLY A 36 10.69 9.68 -1.43
CA GLY A 36 10.80 11.05 -1.94
C GLY A 36 10.79 12.12 -0.86
N GLY A 37 10.53 11.78 0.39
CA GLY A 37 10.61 12.71 1.52
C GLY A 37 9.53 13.78 1.47
N ALA A 38 8.36 13.47 0.91
CA ALA A 38 7.22 14.38 0.90
C ALA A 38 6.74 14.60 2.34
N VAL A 39 6.95 15.80 2.88
CA VAL A 39 6.54 16.16 4.23
C VAL A 39 5.45 17.21 4.16
N LEU A 40 4.34 16.95 4.85
CA LEU A 40 3.16 17.80 4.80
C LEU A 40 3.11 18.64 6.08
N LYS A 41 3.41 19.93 5.96
CA LYS A 41 3.33 20.89 7.06
C LYS A 41 1.92 21.44 7.13
N ILE A 42 1.24 21.18 8.25
CA ILE A 42 -0.08 21.71 8.56
C ILE A 42 0.12 22.86 9.55
N GLY A 43 0.25 24.08 9.01
CA GLY A 43 0.60 25.27 9.78
C GLY A 43 2.06 25.26 10.27
N ASP A 44 2.35 26.12 11.26
CA ASP A 44 3.70 26.27 11.83
C ASP A 44 4.04 25.26 12.94
N LEU A 45 3.07 24.45 13.39
CA LEU A 45 3.24 23.57 14.56
C LEU A 45 3.23 22.07 14.28
N MET A 46 2.68 21.59 13.15
CA MET A 46 2.55 20.15 12.91
C MET A 46 3.08 19.73 11.53
N GLU A 47 3.99 18.76 11.53
CA GLU A 47 4.58 18.18 10.33
C GLU A 47 4.26 16.69 10.28
N ILE A 48 3.54 16.28 9.22
CA ILE A 48 3.24 14.88 8.97
C ILE A 48 4.45 14.26 8.28
N SER A 49 5.06 13.26 8.93
CA SER A 49 6.19 12.53 8.37
C SER A 49 5.81 11.89 7.03
N SER A 50 6.79 11.80 6.13
CA SER A 50 6.61 11.17 4.82
C SER A 50 6.13 9.72 4.93
N MET A 51 6.55 9.00 5.98
CA MET A 51 6.10 7.63 6.24
C MET A 51 4.60 7.57 6.59
N ALA A 52 4.11 8.49 7.43
CA ALA A 52 2.69 8.57 7.76
C ALA A 52 1.85 8.96 6.54
N LEU A 53 2.34 9.91 5.74
CA LEU A 53 1.70 10.34 4.50
C LEU A 53 1.61 9.18 3.49
N ALA A 54 2.69 8.44 3.29
CA ALA A 54 2.73 7.30 2.38
C ALA A 54 1.73 6.20 2.81
N ALA A 55 1.62 5.91 4.11
CA ALA A 55 0.67 4.94 4.63
C ALA A 55 -0.79 5.36 4.41
N ILE A 56 -1.12 6.63 4.72
CA ILE A 56 -2.48 7.17 4.53
C ILE A 56 -2.86 7.11 3.05
N ILE A 57 -1.99 7.57 2.16
CA ILE A 57 -2.25 7.54 0.72
C ILE A 57 -2.39 6.09 0.22
N GLY A 58 -1.56 5.17 0.71
CA GLY A 58 -1.69 3.75 0.39
C GLY A 58 -3.06 3.17 0.75
N ILE A 59 -3.57 3.47 1.95
CA ILE A 59 -4.89 3.02 2.42
C ILE A 59 -6.01 3.64 1.58
N VAL A 60 -5.94 4.95 1.36
CA VAL A 60 -6.95 5.68 0.56
C VAL A 60 -6.98 5.14 -0.87
N LEU A 61 -5.83 4.93 -1.48
CA LEU A 61 -5.71 4.45 -2.85
C LEU A 61 -6.20 3.01 -2.97
N HIS A 62 -5.84 2.14 -2.02
CA HIS A 62 -6.36 0.77 -1.96
C HIS A 62 -7.89 0.71 -1.87
N ALA A 63 -8.49 1.62 -1.09
CA ALA A 63 -9.94 1.71 -0.90
C ALA A 63 -10.67 2.34 -2.09
N ALA A 64 -10.09 3.36 -2.73
CA ALA A 64 -10.70 4.09 -3.83
C ALA A 64 -10.62 3.35 -5.18
N LEU A 65 -9.62 2.50 -5.38
CA LEU A 65 -9.44 1.76 -6.64
C LEU A 65 -10.45 0.59 -6.76
N PRO A 66 -11.29 0.57 -7.81
CA PRO A 66 -12.19 -0.55 -8.09
C PRO A 66 -11.40 -1.79 -8.55
N GLY A 67 -12.02 -2.98 -8.45
CA GLY A 67 -11.36 -4.25 -8.78
C GLY A 67 -10.55 -4.84 -7.62
N LYS A 68 -10.92 -4.53 -6.36
CA LYS A 68 -10.44 -5.30 -5.21
C LYS A 68 -11.04 -6.71 -5.28
N GLU A 69 -10.20 -7.74 -5.16
CA GLU A 69 -10.64 -9.06 -4.74
C GLU A 69 -11.33 -8.86 -3.39
N THR A 70 -12.66 -8.89 -3.40
CA THR A 70 -13.44 -8.66 -2.19
C THR A 70 -13.27 -9.93 -1.36
N ALA A 71 -13.05 -9.82 -0.04
CA ALA A 71 -12.89 -11.00 0.83
C ALA A 71 -14.05 -12.02 0.72
N GLY A 72 -15.20 -11.63 0.15
CA GLY A 72 -16.29 -12.55 -0.23
C GLY A 72 -15.99 -13.47 -1.41
N ASP A 73 -15.13 -13.07 -2.36
CA ASP A 73 -14.66 -13.94 -3.45
C ASP A 73 -13.73 -15.03 -2.91
N THR A 74 -12.94 -14.72 -1.87
CA THR A 74 -12.13 -15.71 -1.15
C THR A 74 -12.99 -16.71 -0.37
N ALA A 75 -14.14 -16.29 0.18
CA ALA A 75 -15.09 -17.20 0.82
C ALA A 75 -15.78 -18.12 -0.20
N ALA A 76 -16.08 -17.62 -1.41
CA ALA A 76 -16.70 -18.41 -2.48
C ALA A 76 -15.78 -19.49 -3.06
N ILE A 77 -14.45 -19.27 -3.07
CA ILE A 77 -13.46 -20.26 -3.54
C ILE A 77 -13.02 -21.25 -2.46
N LEU A 78 -13.33 -20.99 -1.18
CA LEU A 78 -12.96 -21.86 -0.06
C LEU A 78 -14.01 -22.90 0.32
N GLY A 79 -15.16 -22.96 -0.35
CA GLY A 79 -16.10 -24.06 -0.23
C GLY A 79 -16.41 -24.43 1.22
N GLU A 80 -17.02 -23.52 1.98
CA GLU A 80 -17.68 -23.92 3.22
C GLU A 80 -19.02 -24.59 2.85
N GLU A 81 -19.03 -25.93 2.82
CA GLU A 81 -20.24 -26.74 3.05
C GLU A 81 -20.62 -26.73 4.54
#